data_AF-A0A1M6SCQ7-F1
#
_entry.id   AF-A0A1M6SCQ7-F1
#
_cell.length_a   1.000
_cell.length_b   1.000
_cell.length_c   1.000
_cell.angle_alpha   90.00
_cell.angle_beta   90.00
_cell.angle_gamma   90.00
#
_symmetry.space_group_name_H-M   'P 1'
#
loop_
_entity.id
_entity.type
_entity.pdbx_description
1 polymer ?
#
loop_
_entity_poly.entity_id
_entity_poly.type
_entity_poly.pdbx_seq_one_letter_code
_entity_poly.pdbx_strand_id
1 'polypeptide(L)'
;MFRRLLKIAVLPAVLGICACSDDKTSGVSVEDNVITAGDVYSSSEMLSSSSIESSSHGVQSSSDREVVEVCKNDLWDGAAGITKVKTESEITGYWYTWGDDGGASRIVFPVEMGNSYSDDALDAVVEHCGGFCGTIKFDYSDSSPAVGIGFLVAEEGKSTDISSWGGICVTYSSDVSFWLGIASEYSDASNVFSMVGIRFPSVVSGDTSLCARWENFSRNSPAVAPEDRRGDVDAKKAKAILFRFLGDGSESRDFNIKAVGTYDGDMPQVSLRSEDVQNGENEANEDSATCVWKGSAHWEYESQNGAGTWFVYADDNASKLYFPIDNGVNYSFWKYDPTLDYCGGFCGTMVLDRQDGGESFVGIGLAIAGYNMTSDVCDSDVCFFDGIKTKDIEDWGGICITYQSQKDAYLKLGIGSADDDLESMDFPNLHLPKSTTIIEKCYKWDEFDKLTSDQLKSVSVIAFEARSQTPPENVEFGVYAVGKYSAQGACRLKPYN
;
A
#
# COMPACT_ATOMS: atom_id res chain seq x y z
N MET A 1 -32.66 -38.67 -25.43
CA MET A 1 -33.32 -39.74 -24.65
C MET A 1 -33.02 -39.48 -23.18
N PHE A 2 -34.05 -39.59 -22.33
CA PHE A 2 -34.06 -39.38 -20.87
C PHE A 2 -33.96 -37.95 -20.31
N ARG A 3 -35.16 -37.42 -20.04
CA ARG A 3 -35.49 -36.47 -18.97
C ARG A 3 -35.14 -37.05 -17.59
N ARG A 4 -34.79 -36.19 -16.62
CA ARG A 4 -35.41 -36.23 -15.29
C ARG A 4 -35.32 -34.88 -14.57
N LEU A 5 -36.51 -34.31 -14.36
CA LEU A 5 -36.82 -33.29 -13.37
C LEU A 5 -36.73 -33.90 -11.97
N LEU A 6 -36.30 -33.14 -10.97
CA LEU A 6 -36.87 -33.25 -9.63
C LEU A 6 -37.03 -31.87 -8.98
N LYS A 7 -38.21 -31.66 -8.42
CA LYS A 7 -38.72 -30.44 -7.78
C LYS A 7 -38.48 -30.48 -6.27
N ILE A 8 -38.21 -29.30 -5.70
CA ILE A 8 -38.78 -28.67 -4.50
C ILE A 8 -38.85 -29.50 -3.21
N ALA A 9 -38.25 -28.96 -2.13
CA ALA A 9 -38.87 -28.91 -0.81
C ALA A 9 -38.33 -27.71 0.00
N VAL A 10 -39.23 -26.76 0.25
CA VAL A 10 -39.12 -25.69 1.26
C VAL A 10 -39.69 -26.26 2.56
N LEU A 11 -39.02 -26.07 3.70
CA LEU A 11 -39.70 -26.02 5.00
C LEU A 11 -38.92 -25.17 6.01
N PRO A 12 -39.61 -24.29 6.77
CA PRO A 12 -39.00 -23.43 7.78
C PRO A 12 -38.96 -24.11 9.16
N ALA A 13 -37.94 -23.81 9.96
CA ALA A 13 -37.92 -24.15 11.37
C ALA A 13 -37.86 -22.88 12.23
N VAL A 14 -38.79 -22.84 13.18
CA VAL A 14 -39.18 -21.74 14.05
C VAL A 14 -38.61 -21.99 15.46
N LEU A 15 -38.10 -20.92 16.07
CA LEU A 15 -37.96 -20.58 17.51
C LEU A 15 -37.36 -21.59 18.51
N GLY A 16 -36.40 -21.08 19.27
CA GLY A 16 -36.01 -21.61 20.57
C GLY A 16 -35.22 -20.57 21.38
N ILE A 17 -35.93 -19.66 22.04
CA ILE A 17 -35.37 -18.78 23.08
C ILE A 17 -35.25 -19.61 24.36
N CYS A 18 -34.04 -19.71 24.92
CA CYS A 18 -33.83 -20.15 26.29
C CYS A 18 -33.17 -19.01 27.07
N ALA A 19 -33.98 -18.33 27.88
CA ALA A 19 -33.53 -17.54 29.01
C ALA A 19 -33.34 -18.48 30.20
N CYS A 20 -32.19 -18.39 30.88
CA CYS A 20 -32.06 -18.80 32.27
C CYS A 20 -31.36 -17.68 33.04
N SER A 21 -32.09 -17.23 34.06
CA SER A 21 -31.75 -16.26 35.08
C SER A 21 -31.07 -16.94 36.27
N ASP A 22 -30.59 -16.09 37.18
CA ASP A 22 -30.32 -16.32 38.61
C ASP A 22 -28.90 -16.77 38.99
N ASP A 23 -28.28 -16.33 40.08
CA ASP A 23 -28.38 -15.17 40.97
C ASP A 23 -27.25 -15.39 42.03
N LYS A 24 -26.62 -14.32 42.52
CA LYS A 24 -26.01 -14.15 43.88
C LYS A 24 -24.98 -15.18 44.40
N THR A 25 -23.79 -14.74 44.84
CA THR A 25 -23.41 -14.30 46.22
C THR A 25 -21.87 -14.53 46.26
N SER A 26 -20.97 -13.86 46.99
CA SER A 26 -20.95 -13.24 48.31
C SER A 26 -19.73 -12.31 48.37
N GLY A 27 -19.81 -11.18 49.08
CA GLY A 27 -18.62 -10.45 49.52
C GLY A 27 -17.93 -11.13 50.70
N VAL A 28 -16.76 -10.61 51.10
CA VAL A 28 -16.28 -10.48 52.50
C VAL A 28 -14.98 -9.63 52.54
N SER A 29 -15.01 -8.63 53.46
CA SER A 29 -13.97 -7.83 54.18
C SER A 29 -12.54 -7.71 53.63
N VAL A 30 -11.98 -6.50 53.43
CA VAL A 30 -11.41 -5.54 54.44
C VAL A 30 -10.35 -6.18 55.33
N GLU A 31 -9.09 -5.78 55.18
CA GLU A 31 -8.33 -5.07 56.24
C GLU A 31 -7.01 -4.48 55.72
N ASP A 32 -6.71 -3.31 56.30
CA ASP A 32 -5.55 -2.44 56.10
C ASP A 32 -4.23 -3.07 56.55
N ASN A 33 -3.12 -2.62 55.96
CA ASN A 33 -1.84 -2.60 56.67
C ASN A 33 -1.02 -1.36 56.29
N VAL A 34 -1.06 -0.39 57.19
CA VAL A 34 -0.13 0.74 57.32
C VAL A 34 0.87 0.36 58.41
N ILE A 35 2.16 0.26 58.10
CA ILE A 35 3.26 0.43 59.07
C ILE A 35 4.42 1.22 58.44
N THR A 36 4.43 2.51 58.78
CA THR A 36 5.51 3.30 59.40
C THR A 36 7.00 3.07 59.07
N ALA A 37 7.58 4.18 58.60
CA ALA A 37 8.93 4.73 58.75
C ALA A 37 10.02 3.97 59.51
N GLY A 38 11.21 3.95 58.89
CA GLY A 38 12.50 3.76 59.53
C GLY A 38 13.59 4.45 58.70
N ASP A 39 13.86 5.72 58.99
CA ASP A 39 15.04 6.45 58.54
C ASP A 39 16.30 5.88 59.21
N VAL A 40 17.34 5.57 58.43
CA VAL A 40 18.72 5.58 58.91
C VAL A 40 19.61 6.25 57.87
N TYR A 41 20.14 7.39 58.28
CA TYR A 41 21.27 8.12 57.72
C TYR A 41 22.46 7.21 57.36
N SER A 42 23.06 7.40 56.19
CA SER A 42 24.53 7.51 56.12
C SER A 42 24.96 8.29 54.89
N SER A 43 25.53 9.45 55.16
CA SER A 43 26.12 10.43 54.26
C SER A 43 27.56 10.08 53.90
N SER A 44 27.94 10.28 52.64
CA SER A 44 29.29 10.73 52.30
C SER A 44 29.24 11.58 51.01
N GLU A 45 29.26 12.89 51.19
CA GLU A 45 29.83 13.85 50.25
C GLU A 45 31.38 13.66 50.22
N MET A 46 32.24 14.13 49.29
CA MET A 46 32.31 15.28 48.38
C MET A 46 33.44 15.04 47.33
N LEU A 47 33.53 16.00 46.37
CA LEU A 47 34.69 16.48 45.57
C LEU A 47 34.76 15.94 44.13
N SER A 48 34.38 16.72 43.10
CA SER A 48 35.01 17.91 42.48
C SER A 48 36.15 17.65 41.48
N SER A 49 35.88 18.07 40.24
CA SER A 49 36.74 18.66 39.19
C SER A 49 37.92 17.89 38.60
N SER A 50 37.92 17.74 37.27
CA SER A 50 38.88 18.46 36.40
C SER A 50 38.59 18.22 34.91
N SER A 51 38.47 19.31 34.17
CA SER A 51 38.62 19.46 32.73
C SER A 51 40.04 19.14 32.27
N ILE A 52 40.19 18.33 31.22
CA ILE A 52 41.42 18.22 30.43
C ILE A 52 41.05 18.16 28.95
N GLU A 53 41.38 19.21 28.21
CA GLU A 53 41.61 19.17 26.78
C GLU A 53 42.80 18.26 26.48
N SER A 54 42.68 17.36 25.51
CA SER A 54 43.86 16.83 24.84
C SER A 54 43.54 16.50 23.39
N SER A 55 44.11 17.31 22.52
CA SER A 55 44.16 17.14 21.09
C SER A 55 45.17 16.06 20.67
N SER A 56 44.78 15.32 19.63
CA SER A 56 45.58 15.03 18.43
C SER A 56 46.11 13.60 18.20
N HIS A 57 45.99 13.23 16.91
CA HIS A 57 46.67 12.17 16.16
C HIS A 57 46.07 10.75 16.16
N GLY A 58 45.11 10.56 15.26
CA GLY A 58 45.36 9.79 14.03
C GLY A 58 45.59 8.29 14.16
N VAL A 59 44.49 7.53 14.09
CA VAL A 59 44.48 6.22 13.42
C VAL A 59 43.23 6.19 12.54
N GLN A 60 43.42 6.32 11.23
CA GLN A 60 42.39 6.00 10.24
C GLN A 60 42.12 4.49 10.33
N SER A 61 40.96 4.13 10.87
CA SER A 61 40.37 2.81 10.67
C SER A 61 39.21 2.99 9.72
N SER A 62 39.38 2.48 8.50
CA SER A 62 38.38 2.48 7.45
C SER A 62 37.29 1.45 7.76
N SER A 63 36.15 1.93 8.22
CA SER A 63 34.87 1.27 7.95
C SER A 63 33.82 2.36 7.82
N ASP A 64 33.70 2.92 6.62
CA ASP A 64 32.55 3.71 6.22
C ASP A 64 31.33 2.77 6.20
N ARG A 65 30.73 2.56 7.38
CA ARG A 65 29.33 2.16 7.48
C ARG A 65 28.53 3.42 7.18
N GLU A 66 27.72 3.37 6.13
CA GLU A 66 26.61 4.29 5.92
C GLU A 66 25.87 4.42 7.25
N VAL A 67 25.92 5.61 7.86
CA VAL A 67 25.13 5.90 9.05
C VAL A 67 23.71 6.07 8.53
N VAL A 68 22.91 5.02 8.65
CA VAL A 68 21.46 5.10 8.41
C VAL A 68 20.93 6.16 9.37
N GLU A 69 20.35 7.24 8.84
CA GLU A 69 19.60 8.18 9.67
C GLU A 69 18.42 7.42 10.27
N VAL A 70 18.44 7.30 11.60
CA VAL A 70 17.41 6.61 12.38
C VAL A 70 16.35 7.64 12.75
N CYS A 71 15.09 7.22 12.74
CA CYS A 71 13.99 8.05 13.22
C CYS A 71 14.30 8.69 14.58
N LYS A 72 13.61 9.79 14.88
CA LYS A 72 13.52 10.27 16.26
C LYS A 72 12.77 9.19 17.07
N ASN A 73 13.49 8.25 17.68
CA ASN A 73 12.93 7.11 18.43
C ASN A 73 12.30 7.55 19.77
N ASP A 74 11.54 8.64 19.78
CA ASP A 74 10.98 9.26 20.98
C ASP A 74 9.71 8.59 21.49
N LEU A 75 9.04 7.80 20.63
CA LEU A 75 7.92 6.95 21.02
C LEU A 75 8.40 5.54 21.40
N TRP A 76 9.29 4.93 20.63
CA TRP A 76 9.75 3.57 20.88
C TRP A 76 11.07 3.23 20.20
N ASP A 77 11.92 2.51 20.93
CA ASP A 77 13.19 1.97 20.44
C ASP A 77 13.34 0.51 20.89
N GLY A 78 13.17 -0.43 19.97
CA GLY A 78 13.31 -1.85 20.24
C GLY A 78 14.76 -2.25 20.54
N ALA A 79 15.75 -1.56 19.96
CA ALA A 79 17.17 -1.85 20.20
C ALA A 79 17.61 -1.44 21.61
N ALA A 80 16.88 -0.50 22.23
CA ALA A 80 17.04 -0.17 23.65
C ALA A 80 16.37 -1.17 24.60
N GLY A 81 15.72 -2.23 24.08
CA GLY A 81 15.01 -3.23 24.87
C GLY A 81 13.70 -2.72 25.50
N ILE A 82 13.15 -1.61 24.99
CA ILE A 82 11.89 -1.06 25.47
C ILE A 82 10.76 -1.90 24.87
N THR A 83 9.89 -2.49 25.69
CA THR A 83 8.90 -3.49 25.22
C THR A 83 7.52 -2.91 24.87
N LYS A 84 7.29 -1.62 25.15
CA LYS A 84 6.03 -0.91 24.81
C LYS A 84 6.29 0.45 24.17
N VAL A 85 5.39 0.86 23.29
CA VAL A 85 5.38 2.21 22.70
C VAL A 85 4.94 3.23 23.75
N LYS A 86 5.67 4.34 23.85
CA LYS A 86 5.32 5.44 24.74
C LYS A 86 4.04 6.11 24.26
N THR A 87 3.02 6.06 25.09
CA THR A 87 1.70 6.65 24.88
C THR A 87 1.34 7.49 26.12
N GLU A 88 0.16 8.12 26.13
CA GLU A 88 -0.25 8.94 27.27
C GLU A 88 -0.68 8.12 28.51
N SER A 89 -0.99 6.84 28.34
CA SER A 89 -1.37 5.93 29.43
C SER A 89 -0.32 4.83 29.64
N GLU A 90 -0.12 4.44 30.90
CA GLU A 90 0.84 3.39 31.27
C GLU A 90 0.38 1.99 30.87
N ILE A 91 -0.92 1.80 30.67
CA ILE A 91 -1.54 0.51 30.31
C ILE A 91 -1.76 0.36 28.80
N THR A 92 -1.29 1.31 27.99
CA THR A 92 -1.35 1.29 26.52
C THR A 92 0.05 1.17 25.92
N GLY A 93 0.13 1.03 24.59
CA GLY A 93 1.39 0.91 23.87
C GLY A 93 1.98 -0.51 23.81
N TYR A 94 1.34 -1.49 24.45
CA TYR A 94 1.71 -2.89 24.31
C TYR A 94 1.41 -3.39 22.89
N TRP A 95 2.37 -4.11 22.33
CA TRP A 95 2.21 -4.74 21.03
C TRP A 95 1.23 -5.91 21.10
N TYR A 96 0.47 -6.10 20.04
CA TYR A 96 -0.39 -7.26 19.84
C TYR A 96 -0.40 -7.66 18.36
N THR A 97 -0.85 -8.89 18.11
CA THR A 97 -1.06 -9.42 16.75
C THR A 97 -2.54 -9.56 16.45
N TRP A 98 -2.88 -9.56 15.16
CA TRP A 98 -4.23 -9.85 14.67
C TRP A 98 -4.14 -10.53 13.30
N GLY A 99 -5.19 -11.27 12.92
CA GLY A 99 -5.24 -12.06 11.69
C GLY A 99 -6.60 -11.97 11.01
N ASP A 100 -6.77 -12.72 9.92
CA ASP A 100 -8.01 -12.84 9.17
C ASP A 100 -9.11 -13.58 9.94
N ASP A 101 -10.37 -13.32 9.58
CA ASP A 101 -11.58 -13.95 10.15
C ASP A 101 -11.67 -15.43 9.68
N GLY A 102 -10.85 -16.26 10.31
CA GLY A 102 -10.56 -17.64 9.91
C GLY A 102 -9.30 -18.16 10.60
N GLY A 103 -8.44 -17.24 11.05
CA GLY A 103 -7.36 -17.46 12.01
C GLY A 103 -6.18 -18.25 11.46
N ALA A 104 -6.06 -18.35 10.14
CA ALA A 104 -5.09 -19.23 9.52
C ALA A 104 -3.85 -18.47 9.03
N SER A 105 -3.99 -17.20 8.64
CA SER A 105 -2.86 -16.29 8.49
C SER A 105 -2.28 -15.94 9.86
N ARG A 106 -0.95 -16.07 10.02
CA ARG A 106 -0.28 -15.89 11.31
C ARG A 106 1.15 -15.39 11.19
N ILE A 107 1.64 -14.83 12.28
CA ILE A 107 3.06 -14.51 12.46
C ILE A 107 3.71 -15.64 13.27
N VAL A 108 4.82 -16.17 12.76
CA VAL A 108 5.66 -17.14 13.48
C VAL A 108 6.83 -16.37 14.06
N PHE A 109 6.93 -16.38 15.39
CA PHE A 109 7.99 -15.69 16.12
C PHE A 109 9.26 -16.53 16.22
N PRO A 110 10.45 -15.88 16.23
CA PRO A 110 11.73 -16.59 16.33
C PRO A 110 12.02 -17.14 17.73
N VAL A 111 11.23 -16.73 18.73
CA VAL A 111 11.35 -17.13 20.14
C VAL A 111 9.98 -17.44 20.72
N GLU A 112 9.98 -18.22 21.80
CA GLU A 112 8.78 -18.47 22.60
C GLU A 112 8.30 -17.16 23.23
N MET A 113 7.00 -16.89 23.12
CA MET A 113 6.36 -15.73 23.71
C MET A 113 6.13 -15.94 25.22
N GLY A 114 5.77 -14.85 25.90
CA GLY A 114 5.33 -14.87 27.27
C GLY A 114 6.34 -14.30 28.26
N ASN A 115 5.81 -13.91 29.41
CA ASN A 115 6.57 -13.45 30.56
C ASN A 115 5.89 -13.92 31.86
N SER A 116 6.35 -13.47 33.03
CA SER A 116 5.78 -13.88 34.32
C SER A 116 4.32 -13.44 34.56
N TYR A 117 3.76 -12.58 33.71
CA TYR A 117 2.43 -11.99 33.86
C TYR A 117 1.44 -12.45 32.78
N SER A 118 1.90 -12.78 31.57
CA SER A 118 1.07 -13.23 30.46
C SER A 118 1.86 -14.12 29.52
N ASP A 119 1.27 -15.25 29.11
CA ASP A 119 1.85 -16.21 28.17
C ASP A 119 1.89 -15.66 26.73
N ASP A 120 1.07 -14.64 26.43
CA ASP A 120 0.97 -14.01 25.11
C ASP A 120 1.83 -12.73 25.00
N ALA A 121 2.61 -12.42 26.03
CA ALA A 121 3.43 -11.22 26.06
C ALA A 121 4.57 -11.27 25.03
N LEU A 122 4.81 -10.15 24.35
CA LEU A 122 5.73 -10.07 23.22
C LEU A 122 7.11 -9.49 23.61
N ASP A 123 7.38 -9.31 24.90
CA ASP A 123 8.66 -8.78 25.43
C ASP A 123 9.87 -9.57 24.89
N ALA A 124 9.80 -10.91 24.94
CA ALA A 124 10.88 -11.78 24.48
C ALA A 124 11.22 -11.59 23.00
N VAL A 125 10.20 -11.30 22.17
CA VAL A 125 10.39 -11.02 20.73
C VAL A 125 11.16 -9.72 20.56
N VAL A 126 10.78 -8.67 21.29
CA VAL A 126 11.45 -7.36 21.24
C VAL A 126 12.92 -7.48 21.65
N GLU A 127 13.19 -8.16 22.76
CA GLU A 127 14.56 -8.39 23.24
C GLU A 127 15.40 -9.21 22.27
N HIS A 128 14.79 -10.23 21.62
CA HIS A 128 15.50 -11.08 20.67
C HIS A 128 15.87 -10.33 19.38
N CYS A 129 14.95 -9.56 18.82
CA CYS A 129 15.12 -8.95 17.50
C CYS A 129 15.71 -7.53 17.55
N GLY A 130 15.79 -6.90 18.73
CA GLY A 130 16.00 -5.46 18.85
C GLY A 130 14.88 -4.66 18.18
N GLY A 131 13.65 -5.17 18.24
CA GLY A 131 12.50 -4.73 17.45
C GLY A 131 11.38 -5.77 17.44
N PHE A 132 10.26 -5.49 16.80
CA PHE A 132 9.15 -6.42 16.65
C PHE A 132 9.30 -7.18 15.33
N CYS A 133 9.77 -8.43 15.40
CA CYS A 133 10.07 -9.23 14.21
C CYS A 133 9.35 -10.58 14.16
N GLY A 134 9.17 -11.10 12.96
CA GLY A 134 8.59 -12.42 12.75
C GLY A 134 8.48 -12.80 11.28
N THR A 135 8.13 -14.07 11.05
CA THR A 135 7.87 -14.63 9.73
C THR A 135 6.37 -14.74 9.51
N ILE A 136 5.86 -14.01 8.53
CA ILE A 136 4.46 -14.04 8.12
C ILE A 136 4.18 -15.32 7.33
N LYS A 137 3.08 -15.98 7.68
CA LYS A 137 2.51 -17.11 6.93
C LYS A 137 1.05 -16.80 6.63
N PHE A 138 0.76 -16.55 5.37
CA PHE A 138 -0.60 -16.31 4.90
C PHE A 138 -1.33 -17.64 4.64
N ASP A 139 -2.63 -17.68 4.96
CA ASP A 139 -3.51 -18.76 4.52
C ASP A 139 -4.41 -18.31 3.38
N TYR A 140 -4.20 -18.89 2.22
CA TYR A 140 -4.90 -18.56 0.98
C TYR A 140 -6.25 -19.27 0.83
N SER A 141 -6.74 -19.90 1.90
CA SER A 141 -8.13 -20.35 1.95
C SER A 141 -9.13 -19.18 2.05
N ASP A 142 -8.66 -18.01 2.51
CA ASP A 142 -9.37 -16.74 2.42
C ASP A 142 -9.08 -16.04 1.07
N SER A 143 -10.08 -15.34 0.55
CA SER A 143 -9.99 -14.46 -0.61
C SER A 143 -9.12 -13.21 -0.38
N SER A 144 -8.77 -12.88 0.87
CA SER A 144 -7.95 -11.71 1.22
C SER A 144 -7.09 -11.94 2.46
N PRO A 145 -6.09 -12.84 2.39
CA PRO A 145 -5.27 -13.20 3.54
C PRO A 145 -4.54 -11.98 4.10
N ALA A 146 -4.69 -11.77 5.39
CA ALA A 146 -4.09 -10.65 6.08
C ALA A 146 -3.63 -11.06 7.48
N VAL A 147 -2.51 -10.49 7.89
CA VAL A 147 -2.06 -10.54 9.26
C VAL A 147 -1.46 -9.19 9.61
N GLY A 148 -1.46 -8.84 10.88
CA GLY A 148 -0.88 -7.59 11.30
C GLY A 148 -0.43 -7.59 12.74
N ILE A 149 0.22 -6.48 13.05
CA ILE A 149 0.62 -6.11 14.40
C ILE A 149 0.05 -4.73 14.69
N GLY A 150 -0.04 -4.37 15.96
CA GLY A 150 -0.46 -3.04 16.34
C GLY A 150 -0.17 -2.76 17.80
N PHE A 151 -0.43 -1.52 18.19
CA PHE A 151 -0.43 -1.11 19.59
C PHE A 151 -1.57 -0.12 19.83
N LEU A 152 -2.16 -0.21 21.01
CA LEU A 152 -3.20 0.73 21.44
C LEU A 152 -2.53 2.05 21.84
N VAL A 153 -3.13 3.17 21.45
CA VAL A 153 -2.76 4.52 21.91
C VAL A 153 -3.74 5.06 22.94
N ALA A 154 -4.92 4.44 23.07
CA ALA A 154 -5.92 4.73 24.07
C ALA A 154 -6.37 3.44 24.78
N GLU A 155 -6.90 3.60 26.00
CA GLU A 155 -7.48 2.48 26.75
C GLU A 155 -8.70 1.90 26.04
N GLU A 156 -9.04 0.65 26.35
CA GLU A 156 -10.17 -0.04 25.75
C GLU A 156 -11.48 0.78 25.86
N GLY A 157 -12.18 0.90 24.72
CA GLY A 157 -13.41 1.68 24.61
C GLY A 157 -13.24 3.21 24.60
N LYS A 158 -12.00 3.72 24.66
CA LYS A 158 -11.69 5.16 24.58
C LYS A 158 -10.93 5.50 23.30
N SER A 159 -10.81 6.80 23.04
CA SER A 159 -9.96 7.40 22.00
C SER A 159 -9.09 8.50 22.64
N THR A 160 -7.95 8.78 22.03
CA THR A 160 -7.08 9.92 22.41
C THR A 160 -6.64 10.72 21.19
N ASP A 161 -6.12 11.91 21.43
CA ASP A 161 -5.62 12.83 20.41
C ASP A 161 -4.10 12.66 20.24
N ILE A 162 -3.68 12.07 19.12
CA ILE A 162 -2.26 11.94 18.72
C ILE A 162 -1.89 12.94 17.62
N SER A 163 -2.71 13.96 17.36
CA SER A 163 -2.42 14.96 16.31
C SER A 163 -1.12 15.72 16.56
N SER A 164 -0.71 15.87 17.82
CA SER A 164 0.56 16.50 18.19
C SER A 164 1.79 15.73 17.75
N TRP A 165 1.67 14.45 17.35
CA TRP A 165 2.78 13.71 16.75
C TRP A 165 3.07 14.19 15.33
N GLY A 166 2.16 14.91 14.68
CA GLY A 166 2.26 15.41 13.31
C GLY A 166 2.24 14.33 12.22
N GLY A 167 2.39 13.07 12.60
CA GLY A 167 2.67 11.94 11.74
C GLY A 167 3.40 10.85 12.53
N ILE A 168 3.90 9.86 11.81
CA ILE A 168 4.67 8.75 12.37
C ILE A 168 5.90 8.49 11.51
N CYS A 169 7.02 8.23 12.19
CA CYS A 169 8.25 7.76 11.59
C CYS A 169 8.49 6.31 12.03
N VAL A 170 8.87 5.45 11.10
CA VAL A 170 9.09 4.02 11.35
C VAL A 170 10.44 3.62 10.82
N THR A 171 11.27 3.02 11.67
CA THR A 171 12.49 2.33 11.24
C THR A 171 12.20 0.84 11.12
N TYR A 172 12.45 0.25 9.96
CA TYR A 172 12.08 -1.14 9.69
C TYR A 172 12.91 -1.80 8.57
N SER A 173 12.80 -3.12 8.52
CA SER A 173 13.15 -3.98 7.38
C SER A 173 11.97 -4.92 7.10
N SER A 174 11.61 -5.15 5.84
CA SER A 174 10.51 -6.09 5.53
C SER A 174 10.55 -6.60 4.10
N ASP A 175 10.31 -7.89 3.93
CA ASP A 175 10.21 -8.53 2.61
C ASP A 175 8.93 -8.15 1.85
N VAL A 176 7.99 -7.49 2.52
CA VAL A 176 6.68 -7.17 1.98
C VAL A 176 6.30 -5.74 2.38
N SER A 177 5.64 -5.03 1.48
CA SER A 177 5.05 -3.73 1.82
C SER A 177 3.93 -3.91 2.85
N PHE A 178 3.76 -2.95 3.76
CA PHE A 178 2.69 -2.99 4.74
C PHE A 178 1.90 -1.69 4.74
N TRP A 179 0.64 -1.79 5.13
CA TRP A 179 -0.25 -0.65 5.29
C TRP A 179 -0.28 -0.25 6.77
N LEU A 180 0.11 1.00 7.06
CA LEU A 180 0.07 1.57 8.40
C LEU A 180 -1.20 2.41 8.53
N GLY A 181 -2.07 2.05 9.47
CA GLY A 181 -3.35 2.72 9.66
C GLY A 181 -3.63 3.22 11.07
N ILE A 182 -4.55 4.16 11.15
CA ILE A 182 -5.10 4.70 12.40
C ILE A 182 -6.48 4.10 12.62
N ALA A 183 -6.64 3.29 13.67
CA ALA A 183 -7.96 2.88 14.12
C ALA A 183 -8.50 3.99 15.02
N SER A 184 -9.59 4.63 14.62
CA SER A 184 -10.22 5.76 15.33
C SER A 184 -11.63 5.42 15.84
N GLU A 185 -12.35 6.40 16.37
CA GLU A 185 -13.79 6.27 16.66
C GLU A 185 -14.65 6.19 15.39
N TYR A 186 -14.12 6.62 14.23
CA TYR A 186 -14.78 6.59 12.93
C TYR A 186 -14.49 5.32 12.11
N SER A 187 -13.69 4.42 12.68
CA SER A 187 -13.33 3.14 12.08
C SER A 187 -13.64 1.99 13.02
N ASP A 188 -13.98 0.85 12.44
CA ASP A 188 -13.98 -0.41 13.14
C ASP A 188 -12.57 -1.00 13.08
N ALA A 189 -11.93 -1.17 14.24
CA ALA A 189 -10.57 -1.71 14.33
C ALA A 189 -10.47 -3.16 13.84
N SER A 190 -11.61 -3.88 13.78
CA SER A 190 -11.69 -5.22 13.19
C SER A 190 -11.85 -5.17 11.66
N ASN A 191 -12.33 -4.05 11.12
CA ASN A 191 -12.43 -3.82 9.68
C ASN A 191 -11.46 -2.72 9.25
N VAL A 192 -10.24 -3.13 8.94
CA VAL A 192 -9.16 -2.22 8.57
C VAL A 192 -9.42 -1.48 7.24
N PHE A 193 -10.39 -1.91 6.42
CA PHE A 193 -10.83 -1.16 5.24
C PHE A 193 -11.65 0.09 5.62
N SER A 194 -12.13 0.15 6.86
CA SER A 194 -12.75 1.33 7.44
C SER A 194 -11.75 2.27 8.09
N MET A 195 -10.44 2.05 7.95
CA MET A 195 -9.41 2.88 8.58
C MET A 195 -8.71 3.78 7.54
N VAL A 196 -8.22 4.93 7.99
CA VAL A 196 -7.27 5.74 7.21
C VAL A 196 -5.87 5.15 7.36
N GLY A 197 -5.05 5.26 6.33
CA GLY A 197 -3.68 4.77 6.40
C GLY A 197 -2.87 5.06 5.16
N ILE A 198 -1.63 4.61 5.21
CA ILE A 198 -0.63 4.82 4.16
C ILE A 198 0.24 3.57 4.03
N ARG A 199 0.69 3.27 2.81
CA ARG A 199 1.57 2.11 2.56
C ARG A 199 3.04 2.46 2.71
N PHE A 200 3.75 1.64 3.47
CA PHE A 200 5.20 1.62 3.55
C PHE A 200 5.76 0.56 2.59
N PRO A 201 6.82 0.87 1.80
CA PRO A 201 7.38 -0.05 0.81
C PRO A 201 8.11 -1.24 1.45
N SER A 202 8.34 -2.31 0.69
CA SER A 202 9.22 -3.40 1.12
C SER A 202 10.68 -2.96 1.11
N VAL A 203 11.47 -3.43 2.07
CA VAL A 203 12.90 -3.14 2.23
C VAL A 203 13.61 -4.43 2.63
N VAL A 204 14.10 -5.16 1.63
CA VAL A 204 14.77 -6.47 1.78
C VAL A 204 16.27 -6.35 2.11
N SER A 205 16.87 -5.16 1.96
CA SER A 205 18.29 -4.92 2.18
C SER A 205 18.50 -3.87 3.26
N GLY A 206 18.79 -4.32 4.48
CA GLY A 206 19.09 -3.44 5.61
C GLY A 206 17.86 -2.76 6.20
N ASP A 207 18.12 -1.77 7.05
CA ASP A 207 17.10 -0.99 7.72
C ASP A 207 16.87 0.32 6.98
N THR A 208 15.62 0.76 6.91
CA THR A 208 15.28 2.12 6.48
C THR A 208 14.49 2.84 7.55
N SER A 209 14.45 4.16 7.46
CA SER A 209 13.61 5.04 8.27
C SER A 209 12.76 5.90 7.35
N LEU A 210 11.43 5.78 7.46
CA LEU A 210 10.48 6.57 6.66
C LEU A 210 9.46 7.26 7.55
N CYS A 211 9.10 8.49 7.20
CA CYS A 211 8.10 9.31 7.90
C CYS A 211 6.87 9.59 7.03
N ALA A 212 5.70 9.62 7.66
CA ALA A 212 4.45 10.00 7.01
C ALA A 212 3.66 10.96 7.91
N ARG A 213 3.15 12.06 7.33
CA ARG A 213 2.26 12.98 8.04
C ARG A 213 0.87 12.40 8.18
N TRP A 214 0.13 12.76 9.22
CA TRP A 214 -1.27 12.35 9.35
C TRP A 214 -2.15 12.83 8.21
N GLU A 215 -1.85 14.00 7.65
CA GLU A 215 -2.59 14.56 6.50
C GLU A 215 -2.50 13.67 5.25
N ASN A 216 -1.49 12.80 5.20
CA ASN A 216 -1.24 11.92 4.07
C ASN A 216 -1.94 10.56 4.17
N PHE A 217 -2.59 10.31 5.31
CA PHE A 217 -3.29 9.06 5.56
C PHE A 217 -4.70 9.26 5.04
N SER A 218 -5.16 8.34 4.19
CA SER A 218 -6.49 8.44 3.64
C SER A 218 -7.23 7.13 3.58
N ARG A 219 -8.55 7.25 3.53
CA ARG A 219 -9.48 6.13 3.35
C ARG A 219 -10.12 6.27 1.99
N ASN A 220 -9.89 5.30 1.10
CA ASN A 220 -10.62 5.28 -0.17
C ASN A 220 -11.98 4.57 -0.01
N SER A 221 -12.95 5.26 0.61
CA SER A 221 -14.31 4.74 0.77
C SER A 221 -15.34 5.75 0.25
N PRO A 222 -16.03 5.47 -0.87
CA PRO A 222 -17.07 6.35 -1.40
C PRO A 222 -18.29 6.49 -0.46
N ALA A 223 -18.44 5.58 0.51
CA ALA A 223 -19.52 5.60 1.49
C ALA A 223 -19.31 6.61 2.64
N VAL A 224 -18.13 7.21 2.75
CA VAL A 224 -17.75 8.15 3.81
C VAL A 224 -17.55 9.53 3.20
N ALA A 225 -18.00 10.59 3.88
CA ALA A 225 -17.85 11.96 3.40
C ALA A 225 -16.35 12.30 3.23
N PRO A 226 -15.94 13.06 2.19
CA PRO A 226 -14.53 13.37 1.92
C PRO A 226 -13.75 13.94 3.12
N GLU A 227 -14.40 14.77 3.93
CA GLU A 227 -13.85 15.36 5.15
C GLU A 227 -13.49 14.33 6.23
N ASP A 228 -14.17 13.19 6.24
CA ASP A 228 -13.99 12.09 7.19
C ASP A 228 -13.02 11.00 6.66
N ARG A 229 -12.39 11.25 5.51
CA ARG A 229 -11.38 10.35 4.92
C ARG A 229 -9.95 10.72 5.30
N ARG A 230 -9.74 11.76 6.13
CA ARG A 230 -8.42 12.35 6.39
C ARG A 230 -7.80 11.86 7.68
N GLY A 231 -6.52 11.53 7.65
CA GLY A 231 -5.84 11.02 8.83
C GLY A 231 -5.57 12.02 9.93
N ASP A 232 -5.47 13.33 9.64
CA ASP A 232 -5.37 14.35 10.69
C ASP A 232 -6.68 14.51 11.50
N VAL A 233 -7.81 14.06 10.94
CA VAL A 233 -9.08 13.97 11.67
C VAL A 233 -9.10 12.72 12.55
N ASP A 234 -8.76 11.56 12.00
CA ASP A 234 -8.71 10.29 12.74
C ASP A 234 -7.64 10.31 13.86
N ALA A 235 -6.52 11.01 13.64
CA ALA A 235 -5.47 11.20 14.65
C ALA A 235 -5.97 11.90 15.92
N LYS A 236 -7.01 12.74 15.83
CA LYS A 236 -7.60 13.38 17.03
C LYS A 236 -8.40 12.41 17.89
N LYS A 237 -8.73 11.25 17.34
CA LYS A 237 -9.64 10.26 17.91
C LYS A 237 -9.09 8.84 17.79
N ALA A 238 -7.77 8.71 17.85
CA ALA A 238 -7.07 7.46 17.65
C ALA A 238 -7.27 6.51 18.85
N LYS A 239 -7.43 5.23 18.53
CA LYS A 239 -7.52 4.10 19.46
C LYS A 239 -6.28 3.22 19.34
N ALA A 240 -5.84 2.95 18.12
CA ALA A 240 -4.68 2.11 17.83
C ALA A 240 -3.94 2.55 16.57
N ILE A 241 -2.68 2.16 16.49
CA ILE A 241 -1.88 2.16 15.25
C ILE A 241 -1.69 0.71 14.82
N LEU A 242 -2.00 0.42 13.56
CA LEU A 242 -1.92 -0.93 12.99
C LEU A 242 -0.94 -0.99 11.83
N PHE A 243 -0.22 -2.09 11.74
CA PHE A 243 0.63 -2.48 10.61
C PHE A 243 0.00 -3.73 10.01
N ARG A 244 -0.57 -3.60 8.80
CA ARG A 244 -1.21 -4.68 8.06
C ARG A 244 -0.30 -5.18 6.95
N PHE A 245 -0.05 -6.47 6.95
CA PHE A 245 0.58 -7.19 5.85
C PHE A 245 -0.51 -7.91 5.04
N LEU A 246 -0.44 -7.76 3.73
CA LEU A 246 -1.38 -8.39 2.79
C LEU A 246 -0.68 -9.53 2.07
N GLY A 247 -1.34 -10.69 2.01
CA GLY A 247 -0.79 -11.88 1.38
C GLY A 247 -1.13 -11.98 -0.09
N ASP A 248 -0.16 -12.46 -0.88
CA ASP A 248 -0.25 -12.51 -2.33
C ASP A 248 0.20 -13.85 -2.98
N GLY A 249 0.87 -14.74 -2.24
CA GLY A 249 1.18 -16.12 -2.64
C GLY A 249 1.70 -17.00 -1.48
N SER A 250 1.80 -18.32 -1.65
CA SER A 250 2.08 -19.31 -0.58
C SER A 250 3.43 -19.20 0.16
N GLU A 251 4.19 -18.14 -0.04
CA GLU A 251 5.52 -17.95 0.49
C GLU A 251 5.50 -17.23 1.84
N SER A 252 6.47 -17.58 2.68
CA SER A 252 6.70 -16.87 3.94
C SER A 252 7.49 -15.58 3.69
N ARG A 253 7.24 -14.55 4.51
CA ARG A 253 7.88 -13.23 4.40
C ARG A 253 8.34 -12.76 5.77
N ASP A 254 9.55 -12.24 5.87
CA ASP A 254 10.08 -11.73 7.13
C ASP A 254 9.87 -10.22 7.25
N PHE A 255 9.74 -9.75 8.49
CA PHE A 255 9.71 -8.32 8.80
C PHE A 255 10.33 -8.06 10.18
N ASN A 256 10.75 -6.81 10.39
CA ASN A 256 11.18 -6.28 11.68
C ASN A 256 10.89 -4.78 11.76
N ILE A 257 10.00 -4.38 12.69
CA ILE A 257 9.78 -2.97 13.04
C ILE A 257 10.70 -2.64 14.23
N LYS A 258 11.67 -1.74 14.05
CA LYS A 258 12.74 -1.52 15.03
C LYS A 258 12.53 -0.29 15.90
N ALA A 259 11.92 0.75 15.34
CA ALA A 259 11.63 1.96 16.08
C ALA A 259 10.41 2.69 15.53
N VAL A 260 9.77 3.45 16.43
CA VAL A 260 8.63 4.31 16.13
C VAL A 260 8.90 5.69 16.73
N GLY A 261 8.62 6.73 15.95
CA GLY A 261 8.84 8.11 16.32
C GLY A 261 7.70 9.03 15.91
N THR A 262 7.64 10.20 16.54
CA THR A 262 6.85 11.32 16.03
C THR A 262 7.40 11.82 14.70
N TYR A 263 6.58 12.54 13.93
CA TYR A 263 6.95 13.05 12.62
C TYR A 263 8.20 13.94 12.67
N ASP A 264 9.10 13.69 11.73
CA ASP A 264 10.26 14.51 11.46
C ASP A 264 10.28 14.87 9.97
N GLY A 265 10.27 16.17 9.68
CA GLY A 265 10.24 16.70 8.32
C GLY A 265 11.58 16.60 7.61
N ASP A 266 12.68 16.40 8.34
CA ASP A 266 14.02 16.31 7.79
C ASP A 266 14.37 14.87 7.36
N MET A 267 13.58 13.88 7.80
CA MET A 267 13.76 12.47 7.48
C MET A 267 13.22 12.11 6.08
N PRO A 268 13.66 10.99 5.47
CA PRO A 268 13.05 10.46 4.27
C PRO A 268 11.54 10.22 4.46
N GLN A 269 10.74 10.69 3.51
CA GLN A 269 9.29 10.64 3.60
C GLN A 269 8.76 9.41 2.85
N VAL A 270 7.68 8.80 3.36
CA VAL A 270 6.88 7.87 2.57
C VAL A 270 6.38 8.65 1.36
N SER A 271 6.75 8.20 0.17
CA SER A 271 6.37 8.85 -1.07
C SER A 271 4.86 8.82 -1.22
N LEU A 272 4.24 9.97 -1.04
CA LEU A 272 2.84 10.17 -1.36
C LEU A 272 2.70 10.05 -2.85
N ARG A 273 2.02 9.00 -3.28
CA ARG A 273 1.29 9.07 -4.53
C ARG A 273 -0.13 9.52 -4.17
N SER A 274 -0.59 10.53 -4.90
CA SER A 274 -1.96 11.06 -5.07
C SER A 274 -2.49 12.33 -4.41
N GLU A 275 -2.25 12.66 -3.15
CA GLU A 275 -3.10 13.73 -2.55
C GLU A 275 -2.74 15.18 -2.89
N ASP A 276 -1.69 15.44 -3.69
CA ASP A 276 -1.46 16.77 -4.29
C ASP A 276 -1.73 16.85 -5.80
N VAL A 277 -2.43 15.87 -6.38
CA VAL A 277 -3.27 16.18 -7.54
C VAL A 277 -4.50 16.90 -7.00
N GLN A 278 -4.33 18.16 -6.61
CA GLN A 278 -5.49 19.02 -6.41
C GLN A 278 -6.33 18.92 -7.68
N ASN A 279 -7.57 18.43 -7.50
CA ASN A 279 -8.72 18.84 -8.27
C ASN A 279 -8.75 20.38 -8.23
N GLY A 280 -7.95 20.98 -9.10
CA GLY A 280 -8.17 22.34 -9.53
C GLY A 280 -9.51 22.30 -10.23
N GLU A 281 -10.58 22.51 -9.47
CA GLU A 281 -11.83 22.97 -10.03
C GLU A 281 -11.49 24.11 -11.00
N ASN A 282 -11.70 23.87 -12.29
CA ASN A 282 -11.78 24.87 -13.34
C ASN A 282 -10.49 25.60 -13.76
N GLU A 283 -9.41 24.86 -14.07
CA GLU A 283 -8.47 25.31 -15.13
C GLU A 283 -8.46 24.34 -16.31
N ALA A 284 -9.64 24.08 -16.87
CA ALA A 284 -9.70 23.78 -18.29
C ALA A 284 -9.21 25.01 -19.05
N ASN A 285 -7.96 25.04 -19.56
CA ASN A 285 -7.69 25.65 -20.88
C ASN A 285 -6.30 25.60 -21.53
N GLU A 286 -5.23 25.00 -20.98
CA GLU A 286 -3.96 24.97 -21.76
C GLU A 286 -3.32 23.59 -22.00
N ASP A 287 -3.52 22.59 -21.13
CA ASP A 287 -2.91 21.26 -21.32
C ASP A 287 -3.81 20.26 -22.09
N SER A 288 -5.09 20.56 -22.31
CA SER A 288 -6.08 19.58 -22.82
C SER A 288 -5.93 19.21 -24.29
N ALA A 289 -5.21 20.00 -25.09
CA ALA A 289 -5.05 19.71 -26.52
C ALA A 289 -4.05 18.56 -26.78
N THR A 290 -3.02 18.46 -25.92
CA THR A 290 -1.95 17.45 -26.04
C THR A 290 -2.08 16.35 -25.02
N CYS A 291 -2.64 16.59 -23.83
CA CYS A 291 -2.77 15.54 -22.82
C CYS A 291 -4.01 14.67 -23.09
N VAL A 292 -3.80 13.37 -23.31
CA VAL A 292 -4.84 12.40 -23.66
C VAL A 292 -5.44 11.78 -22.40
N TRP A 293 -4.60 11.45 -21.43
CA TRP A 293 -4.99 10.93 -20.14
C TRP A 293 -4.04 11.45 -19.06
N LYS A 294 -4.59 11.81 -17.88
CA LYS A 294 -3.83 12.38 -16.76
C LYS A 294 -4.43 11.93 -15.43
N GLY A 295 -3.90 10.84 -14.88
CA GLY A 295 -4.26 10.33 -13.55
C GLY A 295 -5.77 10.34 -13.26
N SER A 296 -6.13 10.73 -12.03
CA SER A 296 -7.51 10.85 -11.54
C SER A 296 -8.28 12.06 -12.10
N ALA A 297 -7.63 12.98 -12.81
CA ALA A 297 -8.20 14.29 -13.13
C ALA A 297 -8.97 14.35 -14.47
N HIS A 298 -8.91 13.30 -15.31
CA HIS A 298 -9.37 13.37 -16.71
C HIS A 298 -10.45 12.33 -17.06
N TRP A 299 -11.49 12.21 -16.22
CA TRP A 299 -12.65 11.33 -16.48
C TRP A 299 -13.70 11.92 -17.44
N GLU A 300 -13.60 13.22 -17.79
CA GLU A 300 -14.67 13.92 -18.51
C GLU A 300 -14.57 13.92 -20.05
N TYR A 301 -13.45 13.50 -20.65
CA TYR A 301 -13.28 13.62 -22.10
C TYR A 301 -13.51 12.26 -22.80
N GLU A 302 -14.72 12.11 -23.39
CA GLU A 302 -15.17 10.97 -24.22
C GLU A 302 -15.66 9.71 -23.46
N SER A 303 -16.34 9.84 -22.32
CA SER A 303 -16.92 8.73 -21.52
C SER A 303 -18.02 7.87 -22.20
N GLN A 304 -18.17 7.96 -23.52
CA GLN A 304 -19.03 7.03 -24.26
C GLN A 304 -18.29 5.70 -24.48
N ASN A 305 -18.67 4.71 -23.68
CA ASN A 305 -18.29 3.30 -23.81
C ASN A 305 -16.88 2.92 -23.29
N GLY A 306 -16.40 3.54 -22.21
CA GLY A 306 -15.21 3.07 -21.49
C GLY A 306 -13.87 3.48 -22.11
N ALA A 307 -13.81 4.55 -22.92
CA ALA A 307 -12.53 5.15 -23.28
C ALA A 307 -11.82 5.66 -22.02
N GLY A 308 -10.50 5.49 -21.94
CA GLY A 308 -9.72 5.81 -20.75
C GLY A 308 -9.69 4.70 -19.70
N THR A 309 -10.35 3.57 -19.93
CA THR A 309 -10.33 2.43 -18.99
C THR A 309 -8.97 1.75 -19.02
N TRP A 310 -8.50 1.40 -17.83
CA TRP A 310 -7.28 0.62 -17.65
C TRP A 310 -7.59 -0.86 -17.43
N PHE A 311 -6.71 -1.71 -17.92
CA PHE A 311 -6.73 -3.14 -17.65
C PHE A 311 -5.31 -3.67 -17.43
N VAL A 312 -5.24 -4.87 -16.85
CA VAL A 312 -3.99 -5.57 -16.58
C VAL A 312 -3.92 -6.80 -17.46
N TYR A 313 -2.73 -7.13 -17.91
CA TYR A 313 -2.45 -8.37 -18.63
C TYR A 313 -1.07 -8.90 -18.21
N ALA A 314 -0.89 -10.21 -18.30
CA ALA A 314 0.33 -10.91 -17.88
C ALA A 314 0.45 -12.21 -18.67
N ASP A 315 1.61 -12.85 -18.61
CA ASP A 315 1.75 -14.23 -19.09
C ASP A 315 0.85 -15.18 -18.29
N ASP A 316 0.40 -16.27 -18.95
CA ASP A 316 -0.55 -17.33 -18.51
C ASP A 316 -0.55 -17.70 -16.99
N ASN A 317 -0.99 -16.76 -16.15
CA ASN A 317 -1.12 -16.80 -14.69
C ASN A 317 0.16 -16.98 -13.85
N ALA A 318 1.35 -16.80 -14.43
CA ALA A 318 2.59 -16.96 -13.69
C ALA A 318 3.02 -15.62 -13.06
N SER A 319 3.07 -14.58 -13.88
CA SER A 319 3.37 -13.23 -13.45
C SER A 319 2.10 -12.49 -12.99
N LYS A 320 2.25 -11.56 -12.05
CA LYS A 320 1.13 -10.90 -11.36
C LYS A 320 1.38 -9.41 -11.18
N LEU A 321 0.28 -8.67 -11.03
CA LEU A 321 0.31 -7.26 -10.66
C LEU A 321 -0.32 -7.05 -9.29
N TYR A 322 0.42 -6.40 -8.40
CA TYR A 322 -0.07 -6.02 -7.08
C TYR A 322 -0.28 -4.54 -6.98
N PHE A 323 -1.41 -4.18 -6.40
CA PHE A 323 -1.81 -2.80 -6.22
C PHE A 323 -1.54 -2.34 -4.80
N PRO A 324 -1.22 -1.06 -4.61
CA PRO A 324 -0.97 -0.51 -3.29
C PRO A 324 -2.26 -0.41 -2.46
N ILE A 325 -3.43 -0.58 -3.06
CA ILE A 325 -4.70 -0.67 -2.36
C ILE A 325 -5.60 -1.74 -2.99
N ASP A 326 -6.65 -2.13 -2.27
CA ASP A 326 -7.67 -3.01 -2.80
C ASP A 326 -8.54 -2.27 -3.82
N ASN A 327 -8.76 -2.91 -4.96
CA ASN A 327 -9.52 -2.42 -6.10
C ASN A 327 -10.97 -2.94 -6.09
N GLY A 328 -11.35 -3.73 -5.07
CA GLY A 328 -12.70 -4.25 -4.90
C GLY A 328 -13.08 -5.33 -5.94
N VAL A 329 -14.38 -5.48 -6.18
CA VAL A 329 -14.95 -6.58 -6.98
C VAL A 329 -14.48 -6.57 -8.44
N ASN A 330 -14.14 -7.76 -8.94
CA ASN A 330 -13.35 -8.02 -10.14
C ASN A 330 -13.95 -7.64 -11.52
N TYR A 331 -15.14 -7.01 -11.60
CA TYR A 331 -15.89 -6.92 -12.87
C TYR A 331 -16.46 -5.53 -13.23
N SER A 332 -15.90 -4.46 -12.66
CA SER A 332 -16.30 -3.08 -12.99
C SER A 332 -15.26 -2.37 -13.86
N PHE A 333 -15.70 -1.50 -14.78
CA PHE A 333 -14.81 -0.56 -15.50
C PHE A 333 -13.97 0.30 -14.55
N TRP A 334 -14.52 0.53 -13.36
CA TRP A 334 -13.98 1.36 -12.30
C TRP A 334 -13.12 0.55 -11.32
N LYS A 335 -12.78 -0.70 -11.65
CA LYS A 335 -11.98 -1.59 -10.79
C LYS A 335 -10.70 -0.89 -10.34
N TYR A 336 -10.05 -0.15 -11.24
CA TYR A 336 -8.78 0.49 -10.92
C TYR A 336 -8.91 1.94 -10.48
N ASP A 337 -10.12 2.51 -10.42
CA ASP A 337 -10.32 3.89 -9.94
C ASP A 337 -9.71 4.10 -8.56
N PRO A 338 -9.86 3.16 -7.60
CA PRO A 338 -9.22 3.34 -6.33
C PRO A 338 -7.71 3.49 -6.46
N THR A 339 -7.07 2.64 -7.27
CA THR A 339 -5.63 2.72 -7.55
C THR A 339 -5.30 4.03 -8.27
N LEU A 340 -6.12 4.45 -9.25
CA LEU A 340 -5.91 5.66 -10.02
C LEU A 340 -5.90 6.90 -9.13
N ASP A 341 -6.87 6.95 -8.24
CA ASP A 341 -6.97 7.95 -7.21
C ASP A 341 -5.78 7.86 -6.30
N TYR A 342 -5.50 6.71 -5.66
CA TYR A 342 -4.37 6.53 -4.73
C TYR A 342 -3.00 6.77 -5.34
N CYS A 343 -2.81 6.54 -6.62
CA CYS A 343 -1.51 6.67 -7.26
C CYS A 343 -1.33 8.04 -7.95
N GLY A 344 -2.40 8.83 -8.13
CA GLY A 344 -2.41 10.00 -9.01
C GLY A 344 -2.10 9.61 -10.47
N GLY A 345 -2.43 8.36 -10.85
CA GLY A 345 -1.89 7.63 -11.98
C GLY A 345 -2.15 6.13 -11.81
N PHE A 346 -1.60 5.25 -12.63
CA PHE A 346 -1.68 3.80 -12.44
C PHE A 346 -0.38 3.29 -11.84
N CYS A 347 -0.41 2.62 -10.68
CA CYS A 347 0.81 2.18 -10.03
C CYS A 347 0.68 0.86 -9.25
N GLY A 348 1.81 0.20 -9.02
CA GLY A 348 1.85 -1.07 -8.32
C GLY A 348 3.23 -1.74 -8.38
N THR A 349 3.23 -3.03 -8.05
CA THR A 349 4.39 -3.92 -8.12
C THR A 349 4.10 -5.03 -9.12
N MET A 350 4.90 -5.11 -10.18
CA MET A 350 4.90 -6.22 -11.12
C MET A 350 5.75 -7.34 -10.57
N VAL A 351 5.20 -8.55 -10.45
CA VAL A 351 5.93 -9.77 -10.10
C VAL A 351 6.04 -10.63 -11.33
N LEU A 352 7.26 -10.71 -11.85
CA LEU A 352 7.62 -11.41 -13.07
C LEU A 352 8.11 -12.80 -12.67
N ASP A 353 7.27 -13.83 -12.80
CA ASP A 353 7.55 -15.18 -12.27
C ASP A 353 7.07 -16.30 -13.21
N ARG A 354 7.74 -16.44 -14.35
CA ARG A 354 7.39 -17.48 -15.32
C ARG A 354 8.15 -18.78 -15.07
N GLN A 355 7.45 -19.79 -14.57
CA GLN A 355 8.04 -21.05 -14.08
C GLN A 355 8.52 -22.01 -15.18
N ASP A 356 8.14 -21.79 -16.44
CA ASP A 356 8.52 -22.65 -17.58
C ASP A 356 9.90 -22.28 -18.17
N GLY A 357 10.59 -21.26 -17.62
CA GLY A 357 11.87 -20.76 -18.09
C GLY A 357 11.79 -19.87 -19.34
N GLY A 358 10.58 -19.53 -19.79
CA GLY A 358 10.35 -18.50 -20.80
C GLY A 358 10.52 -17.08 -20.26
N GLU A 359 10.47 -16.11 -21.16
CA GLU A 359 10.44 -14.70 -20.77
C GLU A 359 9.12 -14.39 -20.06
N SER A 360 9.24 -13.77 -18.89
CA SER A 360 8.12 -13.32 -18.07
C SER A 360 7.68 -11.91 -18.45
N PHE A 361 6.38 -11.61 -18.41
CA PHE A 361 5.89 -10.24 -18.61
C PHE A 361 4.62 -9.92 -17.82
N VAL A 362 4.51 -8.65 -17.44
CA VAL A 362 3.29 -8.03 -16.88
C VAL A 362 3.17 -6.64 -17.45
N GLY A 363 1.96 -6.26 -17.81
CA GLY A 363 1.68 -4.92 -18.31
C GLY A 363 0.32 -4.40 -17.90
N ILE A 364 0.15 -3.12 -18.19
CA ILE A 364 -1.10 -2.39 -18.03
C ILE A 364 -1.44 -1.76 -19.38
N GLY A 365 -2.71 -1.80 -19.75
CA GLY A 365 -3.21 -1.25 -21.01
C GLY A 365 -4.23 -0.15 -20.76
N LEU A 366 -4.13 0.93 -21.53
CA LEU A 366 -5.10 2.02 -21.60
C LEU A 366 -5.90 1.90 -22.89
N ALA A 367 -7.20 1.64 -22.79
CA ALA A 367 -8.11 1.61 -23.94
C ALA A 367 -8.42 3.05 -24.41
N ILE A 368 -7.89 3.46 -25.57
CA ILE A 368 -7.94 4.88 -25.99
C ILE A 368 -9.26 5.29 -26.64
N ALA A 369 -10.06 4.34 -27.11
CA ALA A 369 -11.38 4.58 -27.72
C ALA A 369 -12.52 3.80 -27.03
N GLY A 370 -12.21 3.09 -25.94
CA GLY A 370 -13.18 2.30 -25.19
C GLY A 370 -13.52 0.97 -25.83
N TYR A 371 -14.71 0.45 -25.56
CA TYR A 371 -15.14 -0.89 -25.93
C TYR A 371 -16.40 -0.87 -26.81
N ASN A 372 -16.55 -1.89 -27.65
CA ASN A 372 -17.80 -2.20 -28.32
C ASN A 372 -18.74 -2.88 -27.32
N MET A 373 -19.91 -2.27 -27.11
CA MET A 373 -20.93 -2.84 -26.22
C MET A 373 -21.87 -3.72 -27.04
N THR A 374 -22.06 -4.97 -26.63
CA THR A 374 -22.89 -5.96 -27.36
C THR A 374 -24.37 -5.94 -26.99
N SER A 375 -24.72 -5.39 -25.83
CA SER A 375 -26.09 -5.26 -25.37
C SER A 375 -26.35 -3.92 -24.69
N ASP A 376 -27.55 -3.38 -24.88
CA ASP A 376 -28.06 -2.23 -24.14
C ASP A 376 -28.35 -2.56 -22.65
N VAL A 377 -28.00 -3.77 -22.20
CA VAL A 377 -28.32 -4.30 -20.87
C VAL A 377 -27.01 -4.78 -20.24
N CYS A 378 -26.32 -3.88 -19.54
CA CYS A 378 -25.47 -4.29 -18.44
C CYS A 378 -26.40 -4.84 -17.35
N ASP A 379 -26.33 -6.15 -17.08
CA ASP A 379 -27.15 -6.76 -16.04
C ASP A 379 -26.50 -6.44 -14.69
N SER A 380 -27.01 -5.37 -14.07
CA SER A 380 -26.69 -4.70 -12.81
C SER A 380 -25.23 -4.48 -12.40
N ASP A 381 -24.26 -5.30 -12.80
CA ASP A 381 -22.84 -5.19 -12.43
C ASP A 381 -21.86 -5.83 -13.45
N VAL A 382 -22.35 -6.43 -14.55
CA VAL A 382 -21.50 -7.07 -15.57
C VAL A 382 -21.90 -6.61 -16.97
N CYS A 383 -20.99 -5.93 -17.65
CA CYS A 383 -21.12 -5.58 -19.07
C CYS A 383 -20.29 -6.54 -19.93
N PHE A 384 -20.85 -7.06 -21.01
CA PHE A 384 -20.13 -7.91 -21.97
C PHE A 384 -19.61 -7.07 -23.14
N PHE A 385 -18.32 -7.16 -23.42
CA PHE A 385 -17.63 -6.43 -24.49
C PHE A 385 -17.33 -7.34 -25.68
N ASP A 386 -17.34 -6.76 -26.88
CA ASP A 386 -16.99 -7.42 -28.16
C ASP A 386 -15.96 -6.59 -28.91
N GLY A 387 -14.75 -6.50 -28.37
CA GLY A 387 -13.73 -5.64 -28.94
C GLY A 387 -13.45 -4.41 -28.10
N ILE A 388 -12.17 -4.08 -27.99
CA ILE A 388 -11.68 -2.72 -27.81
C ILE A 388 -11.83 -1.97 -29.14
N LYS A 389 -12.40 -0.76 -29.08
CA LYS A 389 -12.52 0.13 -30.23
C LYS A 389 -11.15 0.65 -30.64
N THR A 390 -11.03 0.99 -31.93
CA THR A 390 -9.83 1.62 -32.47
C THR A 390 -10.03 3.12 -32.68
N LYS A 391 -8.92 3.86 -32.67
CA LYS A 391 -8.82 5.29 -32.96
C LYS A 391 -7.74 5.52 -34.01
N ASP A 392 -7.99 6.49 -34.88
CA ASP A 392 -6.94 7.07 -35.71
C ASP A 392 -6.17 8.08 -34.87
N ILE A 393 -4.86 7.84 -34.73
CA ILE A 393 -3.94 8.70 -33.97
C ILE A 393 -2.78 9.22 -34.83
N GLU A 394 -2.90 9.15 -36.16
CA GLU A 394 -1.86 9.66 -37.08
C GLU A 394 -1.55 11.14 -36.80
N ASP A 395 -2.56 11.92 -36.45
CA ASP A 395 -2.46 13.36 -36.17
C ASP A 395 -1.76 13.72 -34.85
N TRP A 396 -1.52 12.76 -33.95
CA TRP A 396 -0.82 13.04 -32.69
C TRP A 396 0.68 13.29 -32.89
N GLY A 397 1.22 12.93 -34.06
CA GLY A 397 2.64 13.08 -34.40
C GLY A 397 3.61 12.21 -33.60
N GLY A 398 3.10 11.47 -32.61
CA GLY A 398 3.83 10.67 -31.65
C GLY A 398 3.08 10.60 -30.32
N ILE A 399 3.78 10.13 -29.28
CA ILE A 399 3.24 9.93 -27.94
C ILE A 399 4.23 10.42 -26.88
N CYS A 400 3.70 10.98 -25.81
CA CYS A 400 4.42 11.24 -24.57
C CYS A 400 3.85 10.37 -23.46
N ILE A 401 4.71 9.80 -22.64
CA ILE A 401 4.35 9.05 -21.44
C ILE A 401 5.11 9.59 -20.24
N THR A 402 4.40 9.80 -19.13
CA THR A 402 5.01 10.16 -17.84
C THR A 402 4.97 8.96 -16.91
N TYR A 403 6.13 8.47 -16.48
CA TYR A 403 6.24 7.22 -15.73
C TYR A 403 7.43 7.21 -14.77
N GLN A 404 7.44 6.22 -13.89
CA GLN A 404 8.62 5.74 -13.17
C GLN A 404 8.60 4.22 -13.15
N SER A 405 9.76 3.58 -13.16
CA SER A 405 9.91 2.13 -13.10
C SER A 405 11.28 1.74 -12.58
N GLN A 406 11.33 0.77 -11.68
CA GLN A 406 12.58 0.19 -11.17
C GLN A 406 13.29 -0.71 -12.19
N LYS A 407 12.66 -0.99 -13.33
CA LYS A 407 13.22 -1.77 -14.45
C LYS A 407 12.94 -1.06 -15.77
N ASP A 408 13.75 -1.37 -16.78
CA ASP A 408 13.41 -1.05 -18.16
C ASP A 408 12.03 -1.63 -18.51
N ALA A 409 11.28 -0.89 -19.30
CA ALA A 409 9.92 -1.23 -19.72
C ALA A 409 9.76 -1.02 -21.22
N TYR A 410 8.59 -1.35 -21.74
CA TYR A 410 8.20 -1.14 -23.12
C TYR A 410 6.89 -0.37 -23.18
N LEU A 411 6.83 0.59 -24.11
CA LEU A 411 5.58 1.21 -24.52
C LEU A 411 5.11 0.52 -25.79
N LYS A 412 3.91 -0.07 -25.78
CA LYS A 412 3.35 -0.86 -26.88
C LYS A 412 2.05 -0.23 -27.40
N LEU A 413 1.79 -0.39 -28.69
CA LEU A 413 0.55 0.01 -29.33
C LEU A 413 -0.24 -1.23 -29.76
N GLY A 414 -1.41 -1.45 -29.14
CA GLY A 414 -2.37 -2.43 -29.60
C GLY A 414 -3.03 -1.95 -30.89
N ILE A 415 -3.01 -2.78 -31.93
CA ILE A 415 -3.55 -2.46 -33.26
C ILE A 415 -4.75 -3.37 -33.55
N GLY A 416 -5.85 -2.81 -34.06
CA GLY A 416 -7.09 -3.53 -34.32
C GLY A 416 -7.87 -3.85 -33.05
N SER A 417 -8.75 -4.84 -33.11
CA SER A 417 -9.44 -5.41 -31.95
C SER A 417 -8.47 -6.29 -31.16
N ALA A 418 -7.54 -5.67 -30.44
CA ALA A 418 -6.43 -6.32 -29.75
C ALA A 418 -6.85 -7.12 -28.49
N ASP A 419 -8.05 -7.69 -28.49
CA ASP A 419 -8.71 -8.25 -27.30
C ASP A 419 -7.93 -9.41 -26.66
N ASP A 420 -7.15 -10.18 -27.44
CA ASP A 420 -6.53 -11.42 -26.95
C ASP A 420 -5.00 -11.52 -27.13
N ASP A 421 -4.32 -10.56 -27.80
CA ASP A 421 -2.95 -10.79 -28.30
C ASP A 421 -1.86 -9.86 -27.75
N LEU A 422 -2.17 -8.92 -26.84
CA LEU A 422 -1.18 -7.94 -26.32
C LEU A 422 0.09 -8.56 -25.72
N GLU A 423 0.08 -9.85 -25.45
CA GLU A 423 1.22 -10.68 -25.02
C GLU A 423 2.38 -10.69 -26.03
N SER A 424 2.09 -10.55 -27.33
CA SER A 424 3.10 -10.62 -28.39
C SER A 424 3.99 -9.37 -28.44
N MET A 425 5.29 -9.55 -28.72
CA MET A 425 6.22 -8.46 -29.09
C MET A 425 6.07 -8.02 -30.55
N ASP A 426 5.16 -8.61 -31.31
CA ASP A 426 4.91 -8.21 -32.70
C ASP A 426 4.09 -6.93 -32.82
N PHE A 427 3.51 -6.45 -31.72
CA PHE A 427 2.96 -5.11 -31.67
C PHE A 427 4.06 -4.05 -31.76
N PRO A 428 3.79 -2.94 -32.46
CA PRO A 428 4.70 -1.81 -32.47
C PRO A 428 5.02 -1.38 -31.04
N ASN A 429 6.31 -1.29 -30.74
CA ASN A 429 6.77 -0.96 -29.41
C ASN A 429 8.05 -0.13 -29.42
N LEU A 430 8.37 0.46 -28.29
CA LEU A 430 9.63 1.12 -28.04
C LEU A 430 10.12 0.87 -26.61
N HIS A 431 11.42 1.01 -26.42
CA HIS A 431 12.07 0.86 -25.12
C HIS A 431 11.90 2.11 -24.25
N LEU A 432 11.48 1.89 -23.01
CA LEU A 432 11.43 2.89 -21.94
C LEU A 432 12.53 2.59 -20.93
N PRO A 433 13.53 3.47 -20.76
CA PRO A 433 14.60 3.22 -19.80
C PRO A 433 14.07 3.25 -18.35
N LYS A 434 14.70 2.45 -17.48
CA LYS A 434 14.51 2.49 -16.03
C LYS A 434 14.62 3.92 -15.52
N SER A 435 13.72 4.30 -14.62
CA SER A 435 13.78 5.57 -13.90
C SER A 435 13.11 5.43 -12.54
N THR A 436 13.87 5.59 -11.46
CA THR A 436 13.33 5.58 -10.10
C THR A 436 12.66 6.89 -9.70
N THR A 437 12.70 7.90 -10.56
CA THR A 437 11.97 9.16 -10.43
C THR A 437 10.95 9.31 -11.55
N ILE A 438 9.92 10.11 -11.33
CA ILE A 438 8.93 10.43 -12.37
C ILE A 438 9.61 11.22 -13.49
N ILE A 439 9.51 10.71 -14.71
CA ILE A 439 10.03 11.36 -15.92
C ILE A 439 8.98 11.33 -17.02
N GLU A 440 9.01 12.33 -17.90
CA GLU A 440 8.25 12.31 -19.15
C GLU A 440 9.20 11.99 -20.32
N LYS A 441 8.74 11.11 -21.20
CA LYS A 441 9.43 10.76 -22.46
C LYS A 441 8.46 10.90 -23.62
N CYS A 442 8.92 11.59 -24.66
CA CYS A 442 8.15 11.85 -25.88
C CYS A 442 8.85 11.23 -27.08
N TYR A 443 8.10 10.48 -27.87
CA TYR A 443 8.58 9.73 -29.03
C TYR A 443 7.68 10.01 -30.22
N LYS A 444 8.28 10.14 -31.40
CA LYS A 444 7.58 10.21 -32.68
C LYS A 444 7.22 8.81 -33.17
N TRP A 445 6.29 8.75 -34.12
CA TRP A 445 5.86 7.47 -34.69
C TRP A 445 6.95 6.71 -35.44
N ASP A 446 7.95 7.39 -36.00
CA ASP A 446 9.09 6.77 -36.68
C ASP A 446 10.13 6.17 -35.71
N GLU A 447 9.97 6.39 -34.41
CA GLU A 447 10.81 5.79 -33.36
C GLU A 447 10.27 4.43 -32.86
N PHE A 448 9.05 4.05 -33.22
CA PHE A 448 8.48 2.74 -32.88
C PHE A 448 8.99 1.66 -33.84
N ASP A 449 9.38 0.52 -33.28
CA ASP A 449 9.75 -0.64 -34.07
C ASP A 449 8.51 -1.20 -34.78
N LYS A 450 8.62 -1.46 -36.09
CA LYS A 450 7.57 -2.10 -36.92
C LYS A 450 6.24 -1.32 -37.04
N LEU A 451 6.21 -0.01 -36.75
CA LEU A 451 5.01 0.81 -36.92
C LEU A 451 4.87 1.32 -38.36
N THR A 452 3.67 1.20 -38.93
CA THR A 452 3.33 1.73 -40.26
C THR A 452 2.20 2.77 -40.16
N SER A 453 2.13 3.68 -41.13
CA SER A 453 1.09 4.72 -41.17
C SER A 453 -0.34 4.16 -41.22
N ASP A 454 -0.55 2.98 -41.81
CA ASP A 454 -1.88 2.35 -41.83
C ASP A 454 -2.27 1.76 -40.48
N GLN A 455 -1.31 1.32 -39.66
CA GLN A 455 -1.58 0.86 -38.30
C GLN A 455 -1.96 2.01 -37.35
N LEU A 456 -1.48 3.23 -37.59
CA LEU A 456 -1.86 4.42 -36.80
C LEU A 456 -3.36 4.72 -36.87
N LYS A 457 -4.05 4.27 -37.92
CA LYS A 457 -5.48 4.47 -38.13
C LYS A 457 -6.36 3.51 -37.32
N SER A 458 -5.75 2.53 -36.66
CA SER A 458 -6.46 1.44 -35.99
C SER A 458 -5.87 1.11 -34.61
N VAL A 459 -5.33 2.09 -33.88
CA VAL A 459 -4.78 1.86 -32.54
C VAL A 459 -5.92 1.73 -31.53
N SER A 460 -5.90 0.68 -30.70
CA SER A 460 -6.91 0.42 -29.66
C SER A 460 -6.37 0.63 -28.26
N VAL A 461 -5.09 0.34 -28.03
CA VAL A 461 -4.48 0.31 -26.70
C VAL A 461 -3.12 0.98 -26.71
N ILE A 462 -2.83 1.72 -25.64
CA ILE A 462 -1.47 2.12 -25.26
C ILE A 462 -1.09 1.32 -24.03
N ALA A 463 -0.05 0.50 -24.11
CA ALA A 463 0.32 -0.39 -23.01
C ALA A 463 1.75 -0.12 -22.49
N PHE A 464 1.90 -0.26 -21.18
CA PHE A 464 3.18 -0.19 -20.46
C PHE A 464 3.50 -1.58 -19.90
N GLU A 465 4.64 -2.14 -20.27
CA GLU A 465 4.98 -3.54 -19.99
C GLU A 465 6.40 -3.70 -19.47
N ALA A 466 6.59 -4.49 -18.41
CA ALA A 466 7.91 -4.94 -17.98
C ALA A 466 8.10 -6.41 -18.37
N ARG A 467 9.34 -6.77 -18.72
CA ARG A 467 9.74 -8.14 -19.08
C ARG A 467 10.96 -8.59 -18.29
N SER A 468 11.07 -9.88 -17.99
CA SER A 468 12.29 -10.46 -17.40
C SER A 468 12.66 -11.81 -18.01
N GLN A 469 13.94 -11.93 -18.36
CA GLN A 469 14.60 -13.17 -18.79
C GLN A 469 15.17 -13.98 -17.61
N THR A 470 15.20 -13.39 -16.42
CA THR A 470 15.70 -14.01 -15.19
C THR A 470 14.69 -13.87 -14.05
N PRO A 471 13.45 -14.38 -14.20
CA PRO A 471 12.49 -14.43 -13.10
C PRO A 471 12.99 -15.33 -11.95
N PRO A 472 12.52 -15.15 -10.70
CA PRO A 472 11.50 -14.20 -10.28
C PRO A 472 12.05 -12.78 -10.05
N GLU A 473 11.25 -11.76 -10.34
CA GLU A 473 11.66 -10.36 -10.12
C GLU A 473 10.46 -9.47 -9.74
N ASN A 474 10.65 -8.61 -8.74
CA ASN A 474 9.65 -7.64 -8.30
C ASN A 474 10.05 -6.24 -8.79
N VAL A 475 9.14 -5.57 -9.50
CA VAL A 475 9.40 -4.26 -10.11
C VAL A 475 8.32 -3.29 -9.68
N GLU A 476 8.69 -2.27 -8.90
CA GLU A 476 7.80 -1.14 -8.66
C GLU A 476 7.74 -0.23 -9.87
N PHE A 477 6.53 0.24 -10.21
CA PHE A 477 6.32 1.13 -11.34
C PHE A 477 5.19 2.14 -11.07
N GLY A 478 5.03 3.10 -11.97
CA GLY A 478 3.78 3.83 -12.15
C GLY A 478 3.75 4.67 -13.41
N VAL A 479 2.56 4.88 -13.94
CA VAL A 479 2.26 5.65 -15.15
C VAL A 479 1.26 6.73 -14.79
N TYR A 480 1.61 8.00 -15.00
CA TYR A 480 0.87 9.14 -14.46
C TYR A 480 0.14 9.95 -15.52
N ALA A 481 0.67 9.94 -16.74
CA ALA A 481 0.04 10.65 -17.84
C ALA A 481 0.45 10.06 -19.19
N VAL A 482 -0.44 10.22 -20.16
CA VAL A 482 -0.24 9.87 -21.57
C VAL A 482 -0.74 11.04 -22.42
N GLY A 483 0.06 11.45 -23.40
CA GLY A 483 -0.27 12.58 -24.26
C GLY A 483 0.18 12.38 -25.71
N LYS A 484 -0.31 13.24 -26.59
CA LYS A 484 0.17 13.42 -27.96
C LYS A 484 1.59 14.00 -27.92
N TYR A 485 2.37 13.78 -28.97
CA TYR A 485 3.74 14.28 -29.02
C TYR A 485 3.82 15.80 -28.83
N SER A 486 4.72 16.22 -27.96
CA SER A 486 5.09 17.62 -27.77
C SER A 486 6.58 17.68 -27.42
N ALA A 487 7.32 18.55 -28.10
CA ALA A 487 8.75 18.72 -27.85
C ALA A 487 9.04 19.31 -26.46
N GLN A 488 8.05 19.93 -25.83
CA GLN A 488 8.13 20.56 -24.51
C GLN A 488 7.47 19.72 -23.41
N GLY A 489 7.06 18.49 -23.72
CA GLY A 489 6.21 17.68 -22.85
C GLY A 489 4.73 17.87 -23.13
N ALA A 490 3.93 16.84 -22.89
CA ALA A 490 2.52 16.81 -23.28
C ALA A 490 1.56 17.00 -22.10
N CYS A 491 1.92 16.46 -20.95
CA CYS A 491 1.10 16.48 -19.75
C CYS A 491 1.90 17.11 -18.61
N ARG A 492 1.64 18.39 -18.29
CA ARG A 492 2.28 19.01 -17.13
C ARG A 492 1.73 18.40 -15.86
N LEU A 493 2.50 17.54 -15.21
CA LEU A 493 2.28 17.24 -13.80
C LEU A 493 2.69 18.49 -13.01
N LYS A 494 1.85 18.96 -12.09
CA LYS A 494 2.25 20.07 -11.22
C LYS A 494 3.47 19.60 -10.41
N PRO A 495 4.62 20.29 -10.48
CA PRO A 495 5.75 19.97 -9.63
C PRO A 495 5.37 20.23 -8.17
N TYR A 496 5.72 19.28 -7.29
CA TYR A 496 5.69 19.49 -5.85
C TYR A 496 6.67 20.62 -5.48
N ASN A 497 6.19 21.63 -4.76
CA ASN A 497 7.01 22.62 -4.06
C ASN A 497 6.92 22.37 -2.57
#